data_AF-A0A5C6DIV5-F1
#
_entry.id   AF-A0A5C6DIV5-F1
#
_cell.length_a   1.000
_cell.length_b   1.000
_cell.length_c   1.000
_cell.angle_alpha   90.00
_cell.angle_beta   90.00
_cell.angle_gamma   90.00
#
_symmetry.space_group_name_H-M   'P 1'
#
loop_
_entity.id
_entity.type
_entity.pdbx_description
1 polymer ?
#
loop_
_entity_poly.entity_id
_entity_poly.type
_entity_poly.pdbx_seq_one_letter_code
_entity_poly.pdbx_strand_id
1 'polypeptide(L)'
;MTRRKKPGGNKRKRRRPPSSNPKPPVGSQTAALDSGVPLWLDEQGMHAVVPGTPDSDVFERMTEIYQQKIRESPMWDQMVDEFGLEKAEQLLKQCRAEPG
;
A
#
# COMPACT_ATOMS: atom_id res chain seq x y z
N MET A 1 -17.57 18.98 -55.98
CA MET A 1 -16.49 17.97 -56.09
C MET A 1 -15.60 18.10 -54.87
N THR A 2 -15.26 17.15 -54.02
CA THR A 2 -15.65 15.76 -53.72
C THR A 2 -14.64 15.33 -52.66
N ARG A 3 -15.08 14.60 -51.61
CA ARG A 3 -14.30 13.62 -50.81
C ARG A 3 -13.13 14.20 -49.96
N ARG A 4 -12.83 13.73 -48.75
CA ARG A 4 -13.23 12.53 -48.01
C ARG A 4 -12.79 12.66 -46.53
N LYS A 5 -13.60 12.09 -45.65
CA LYS A 5 -13.31 11.64 -44.27
C LYS A 5 -11.90 11.04 -44.09
N LYS A 6 -11.29 11.27 -42.91
CA LYS A 6 -11.22 10.29 -41.79
C LYS A 6 -10.64 10.92 -40.50
N PRO A 7 -11.25 10.70 -39.32
CA PRO A 7 -10.62 10.97 -38.03
C PRO A 7 -9.72 9.79 -37.62
N GLY A 8 -8.43 10.03 -37.49
CA GLY A 8 -7.48 9.06 -36.94
C GLY A 8 -7.49 9.09 -35.42
N GLY A 9 -8.37 8.30 -34.79
CA GLY A 9 -8.37 8.10 -33.35
C GLY A 9 -7.12 7.37 -32.89
N ASN A 10 -6.17 8.07 -32.27
CA ASN A 10 -4.98 7.46 -31.71
C ASN A 10 -5.26 7.04 -30.26
N LYS A 11 -5.75 5.81 -30.09
CA LYS A 11 -5.87 5.15 -28.77
C LYS A 11 -4.47 4.93 -28.19
N ARG A 12 -3.93 5.95 -27.50
CA ARG A 12 -2.73 5.81 -26.66
C ARG A 12 -3.05 4.81 -25.55
N LYS A 13 -2.68 3.55 -25.76
CA LYS A 13 -2.56 2.52 -24.72
C LYS A 13 -1.78 3.14 -23.55
N ARG A 14 -2.48 3.44 -22.46
CA ARG A 14 -1.86 3.76 -21.16
C ARG A 14 -1.03 2.55 -20.77
N ARG A 15 0.28 2.61 -21.02
CA ARG A 15 1.23 1.62 -20.50
C ARG A 15 1.17 1.76 -18.99
N ARG A 16 0.71 0.72 -18.30
CA ARG A 16 0.85 0.63 -16.84
C ARG A 16 2.34 0.82 -16.51
N PRO A 17 2.70 1.61 -15.49
CA PRO A 17 4.08 1.62 -15.01
C PRO A 17 4.46 0.19 -14.62
N PRO A 18 5.69 -0.28 -14.93
CA PRO A 18 6.15 -1.57 -14.46
C PRO A 18 6.12 -1.55 -12.92
N SER A 19 5.41 -2.52 -12.36
CA SER A 19 5.44 -2.80 -10.92
C SER A 19 6.88 -2.85 -10.46
N SER A 20 7.21 -2.06 -9.44
CA SER A 20 8.54 -1.93 -8.82
C SER A 20 8.96 -3.18 -8.04
N ASN A 21 8.44 -4.36 -8.39
CA ASN A 21 8.98 -5.60 -7.87
C ASN A 21 10.36 -5.79 -8.52
N PRO A 22 11.44 -5.92 -7.74
CA PRO A 22 12.75 -6.19 -8.29
C PRO A 22 12.66 -7.49 -9.08
N LYS A 23 12.96 -7.43 -10.39
CA LYS A 23 13.12 -8.62 -11.20
C LYS A 23 14.29 -9.43 -10.60
N PRO A 24 14.10 -10.71 -10.26
CA PRO A 24 15.22 -11.53 -9.84
C PRO A 24 16.22 -11.66 -10.99
N PRO A 25 17.53 -11.71 -10.69
CA PRO A 25 18.57 -11.85 -11.70
C PRO A 25 18.36 -13.13 -12.50
N VAL A 26 18.54 -13.01 -13.82
CA VAL A 26 18.49 -14.08 -14.82
C VAL A 26 19.60 -15.08 -14.51
N GLY A 27 19.31 -16.07 -13.68
CA GLY A 27 20.28 -17.10 -13.26
C GLY A 27 19.93 -17.83 -11.97
N SER A 28 19.04 -17.29 -11.13
CA SER A 28 18.70 -17.90 -9.85
C SER A 28 17.62 -18.97 -10.00
N GLN A 29 17.98 -20.23 -9.77
CA GLN A 29 17.04 -21.33 -9.64
C GLN A 29 16.23 -21.14 -8.36
N THR A 30 14.96 -20.75 -8.49
CA THR A 30 14.02 -20.74 -7.36
C THR A 30 13.55 -22.17 -7.10
N ALA A 31 14.13 -22.83 -6.10
CA ALA A 31 13.57 -24.07 -5.59
C ALA A 31 12.38 -23.72 -4.70
N ALA A 32 11.16 -23.92 -5.22
CA ALA A 32 9.96 -23.87 -4.40
C ALA A 32 9.97 -25.10 -3.48
N LEU A 33 10.38 -24.93 -2.23
CA LEU A 33 10.04 -25.90 -1.19
C LEU A 33 8.53 -25.77 -0.91
N ASP A 34 7.90 -26.92 -0.64
CA ASP A 34 6.46 -27.14 -0.43
C ASP A 34 5.80 -26.26 0.66
N SER A 35 6.57 -25.41 1.33
CA SER A 35 6.13 -24.46 2.36
C SER A 35 5.68 -23.10 1.83
N GLY A 36 5.77 -22.83 0.52
CA GLY A 36 5.30 -21.57 -0.07
C GLY A 36 6.09 -20.31 0.33
N VAL A 37 7.19 -20.48 1.07
CA VAL A 37 8.07 -19.38 1.49
C VAL A 37 9.04 -19.08 0.35
N PRO A 38 9.07 -17.86 -0.21
CA PRO A 38 10.02 -17.51 -1.24
C PRO A 38 11.43 -17.55 -0.67
N LEU A 39 12.19 -18.52 -1.16
CA LEU A 39 13.57 -18.78 -0.82
C LEU A 39 14.44 -18.47 -2.04
N TRP A 40 15.51 -17.71 -1.86
CA TRP A 40 16.52 -17.53 -2.90
C TRP A 40 17.93 -17.68 -2.35
N LEU A 41 18.82 -18.19 -3.20
CA LEU A 41 20.23 -18.42 -2.90
C LEU A 41 21.07 -17.48 -3.77
N ASP A 42 21.99 -16.75 -3.15
CA ASP A 42 23.01 -15.96 -3.82
C ASP A 42 24.40 -16.18 -3.19
N GLU A 43 25.41 -15.43 -3.67
CA GLU A 43 26.79 -15.53 -3.20
C GLU A 43 26.95 -15.20 -1.69
N GLN A 44 25.97 -14.52 -1.10
CA GLN A 44 25.97 -14.12 0.31
C GLN A 44 25.24 -15.14 1.20
N GLY A 45 24.62 -16.15 0.59
CA GLY A 45 23.99 -17.27 1.28
C GLY A 45 22.50 -17.40 0.99
N MET A 46 21.80 -18.03 1.94
CA MET A 46 20.40 -18.42 1.83
C MET A 46 19.50 -17.34 2.42
N HIS A 47 18.61 -16.77 1.62
CA HIS A 47 17.64 -15.77 2.03
C HIS A 47 16.24 -16.36 2.03
N ALA A 48 15.50 -16.14 3.12
CA ALA A 48 14.10 -16.54 3.25
C ALA A 48 13.26 -15.34 3.68
N VAL A 49 12.14 -15.07 2.99
CA VAL A 49 11.15 -14.10 3.46
C VAL A 49 10.08 -14.83 4.23
N VAL A 50 10.21 -14.79 5.56
CA VAL A 50 9.21 -15.34 6.47
C VAL A 50 8.23 -14.22 6.82
N PRO A 51 6.90 -14.46 6.79
CA PRO A 51 5.94 -13.51 7.35
C PRO A 51 6.31 -13.24 8.81
N GLY A 52 6.69 -12.00 9.12
CA GLY A 52 6.85 -11.57 10.51
C GLY A 52 5.48 -11.29 11.11
N THR A 53 5.25 -11.70 12.36
CA THR A 53 4.10 -11.23 13.12
C THR A 53 4.47 -9.87 13.72
N PRO A 54 3.86 -8.77 13.26
CA PRO A 54 4.08 -7.47 13.89
C PRO A 54 3.61 -7.52 15.36
N ASP A 55 4.44 -6.96 16.24
CA ASP A 55 4.16 -6.90 17.68
C ASP A 55 2.98 -5.95 17.95
N SER A 56 2.18 -6.24 18.98
CA SER A 56 1.00 -5.43 19.33
C SER A 56 1.38 -3.97 19.61
N ASP A 57 2.54 -3.76 20.23
CA ASP A 57 3.07 -2.44 20.59
C ASP A 57 3.30 -1.54 19.36
N VAL A 58 3.58 -2.15 18.21
CA VAL A 58 3.80 -1.41 16.96
C VAL A 58 2.48 -0.83 16.45
N PHE A 59 1.37 -1.57 16.56
CA PHE A 59 0.05 -1.10 16.14
C PHE A 59 -0.50 -0.01 17.04
N GLU A 60 -0.23 -0.07 18.35
CA GLU A 60 -0.60 0.99 19.29
C GLU A 60 0.10 2.30 18.91
N ARG A 61 1.42 2.26 18.71
CA ARG A 61 2.18 3.44 18.26
C ARG A 61 1.69 3.99 16.92
N MET A 62 1.41 3.11 15.96
CA MET A 62 0.85 3.52 14.67
C MET A 62 -0.52 4.19 14.83
N THR A 63 -1.36 3.66 15.71
CA THR A 63 -2.68 4.20 16.02
C THR A 63 -2.57 5.61 16.60
N GLU A 64 -1.71 5.82 17.59
CA GLU A 64 -1.49 7.13 18.21
C GLU A 64 -1.01 8.17 17.18
N ILE A 65 0.00 7.82 16.39
CA ILE A 65 0.54 8.69 15.34
C ILE A 65 -0.56 9.05 14.33
N TYR A 66 -1.39 8.09 13.93
CA TYR A 66 -2.45 8.33 12.97
C TYR A 66 -3.54 9.26 13.53
N GLN A 67 -3.97 9.03 14.78
CA GLN A 67 -4.94 9.89 15.43
C GLN A 67 -4.42 11.32 15.62
N GLN A 68 -3.14 11.47 15.98
CA GLN A 68 -2.51 12.78 16.09
C GLN A 68 -2.48 13.51 14.74
N LYS A 69 -2.08 12.83 13.66
CA LYS A 69 -2.10 13.40 12.31
C LYS A 69 -3.49 13.84 11.86
N ILE A 70 -4.53 13.09 12.24
CA ILE A 70 -5.90 13.50 11.96
C ILE A 70 -6.21 14.81 12.69
N ARG A 71 -5.89 14.93 13.98
CA ARG A 71 -6.14 16.16 14.77
C ARG A 71 -5.42 17.39 14.22
N GLU A 72 -4.24 17.20 13.64
CA GLU A 72 -3.46 18.28 13.00
C GLU A 72 -3.95 18.59 11.57
N SER A 73 -4.86 17.78 11.02
CA SER A 73 -5.35 17.96 9.66
C SER A 73 -6.59 18.87 9.61
N PRO A 74 -6.78 19.64 8.52
CA PRO A 74 -7.98 20.45 8.32
C PRO A 74 -9.27 19.61 8.20
N MET A 75 -9.14 18.29 8.03
CA MET A 75 -10.28 17.36 8.06
C MET A 75 -10.85 17.24 9.49
N TRP A 76 -10.02 17.37 10.53
CA TRP A 76 -10.49 17.35 11.91
C TRP A 76 -11.39 18.55 12.19
N ASP A 77 -10.97 19.74 11.79
CA ASP A 77 -11.78 20.95 11.95
C ASP A 77 -13.14 20.81 11.25
N GLN A 78 -13.15 20.26 10.02
CA GLN A 78 -14.39 19.95 9.30
C GLN A 78 -15.27 18.93 10.04
N MET A 79 -14.67 17.88 10.62
CA MET A 79 -15.41 16.91 11.43
C MET A 79 -15.99 17.52 12.71
N VAL A 80 -15.24 18.41 13.37
CA VAL A 80 -15.72 19.12 14.57
C VAL A 80 -16.86 20.08 14.19
N ASP A 81 -16.76 20.77 13.06
CA ASP A 81 -17.81 21.67 12.57
C ASP A 81 -19.10 20.91 12.19
N GLU A 82 -18.97 19.73 11.55
CA GLU A 82 -20.13 18.95 11.07
C GLU A 82 -20.80 18.12 12.18
N PHE A 83 -20.01 17.52 13.07
CA PHE A 83 -20.50 16.55 14.06
C PHE A 83 -20.44 17.04 15.51
N GLY A 84 -19.71 18.13 15.77
CA GLY A 84 -19.36 18.56 17.12
C GLY A 84 -18.16 17.80 17.69
N LEU A 85 -17.48 18.44 18.65
CA LEU A 85 -16.26 17.92 19.27
C LEU A 85 -16.43 16.50 19.85
N GLU A 86 -17.53 16.28 20.58
CA GLU A 86 -17.78 15.00 21.28
C GLU A 86 -17.90 13.83 20.30
N LYS A 87 -18.63 14.03 19.19
CA LYS A 87 -18.83 12.98 18.19
C LYS A 87 -17.60 12.79 17.31
N ALA A 88 -16.88 13.87 16.99
CA ALA A 88 -15.60 13.79 16.30
C ALA A 88 -14.57 12.98 17.10
N GLU A 89 -14.50 13.18 18.43
CA GLU A 89 -13.63 12.38 19.30
C GLU A 89 -14.01 10.90 19.36
N GLN A 90 -15.31 10.58 19.38
CA GLN A 90 -15.77 9.19 19.33
C GLN A 90 -15.35 8.51 18.02
N LEU A 91 -15.48 9.21 16.89
CA LEU A 91 -15.04 8.70 15.58
C LEU A 91 -13.52 8.49 15.55
N LEU A 92 -12.74 9.44 16.09
CA LEU A 92 -11.29 9.32 16.14
C LEU A 92 -10.83 8.10 16.97
N LYS A 93 -11.52 7.79 18.07
CA LYS A 93 -11.23 6.61 18.92
C LYS A 93 -11.45 5.28 18.19
N GLN A 94 -12.29 5.26 17.17
CA GLN A 94 -12.52 4.09 16.32
C GLN A 94 -11.44 3.92 15.24
N CYS A 95 -10.67 4.96 14.93
CA CYS A 95 -9.53 4.86 14.01
C CYS A 95 -8.35 4.18 14.72
N ARG A 96 -8.28 2.85 14.63
CA ARG A 96 -7.18 2.01 15.13
C ARG A 96 -6.53 1.24 13.99
N ALA A 97 -5.22 1.02 14.09
CA ALA A 97 -4.50 0.14 13.19
C ALA A 97 -4.76 -1.31 13.60
N GLU A 98 -5.24 -2.13 12.67
CA GLU A 98 -5.47 -3.56 12.91
C GLU A 98 -4.39 -4.40 12.21
N PRO A 99 -3.96 -5.52 12.83
CA PRO A 99 -3.15 -6.52 12.14
C PRO A 99 -3.99 -7.17 11.04
N GLY A 100 -3.54 -7.02 9.79
CA GLY A 100 -4.20 -7.56 8.59
C GLY A 100 -3.69 -8.94 8.16
#